data_AF-A0A9X9A0J0-F1
#
_entry.id   AF-A0A9X9A0J0-F1
#
_cell.length_a   1.000
_cell.length_b   1.000
_cell.length_c   1.000
_cell.angle_alpha   90.00
_cell.angle_beta   90.00
_cell.angle_gamma   90.00
#
_symmetry.space_group_name_H-M   'P 1'
#
loop_
_entity.id
_entity.type
_entity.pdbx_description
1 polymer ?
#
loop_
_entity_poly.entity_id
_entity_poly.type
_entity_poly.pdbx_seq_one_letter_code
_entity_poly.pdbx_strand_id
1 'polypeptide(L)' 'LSSFFPKDWDRVQVLDSIKEAYDNKIQVDTVRYVGQTSHGFKVEMIIQNNEIITAYPVYTRR' A
#
# COMPACT_ATOMS: atom_id res chain seq x y z
N LEU A 1 -19.43 -2.31 7.52
CA LEU A 1 -18.14 -1.60 7.79
C LEU A 1 -17.02 -2.47 7.25
N SER A 2 -16.50 -2.14 6.07
CA SER A 2 -15.32 -2.81 5.51
C SER A 2 -14.09 -2.11 6.09
N SER A 3 -13.36 -2.79 6.96
CA SER A 3 -12.05 -2.30 7.41
C SER A 3 -11.08 -2.42 6.24
N PHE A 4 -10.32 -1.36 5.98
CA PHE A 4 -9.37 -1.25 4.87
C PHE A 4 -8.20 -2.25 4.98
N PHE A 5 -7.98 -2.82 6.17
CA PHE A 5 -7.13 -4.00 6.40
C PHE A 5 -7.97 -5.08 7.09
N PRO A 6 -7.65 -6.38 6.91
CA PRO A 6 -8.30 -7.45 7.67
C PRO A 6 -8.31 -7.07 9.15
N LYS A 7 -9.43 -7.29 9.84
CA LYS A 7 -9.59 -6.89 11.25
C LYS A 7 -8.51 -7.51 12.16
N ASP A 8 -7.88 -8.58 11.68
CA ASP A 8 -6.89 -9.39 12.37
C ASP A 8 -5.43 -8.98 12.06
N TRP A 9 -5.20 -7.96 11.25
CA TRP A 9 -3.86 -7.46 10.97
C TRP A 9 -3.37 -6.50 12.05
N ASP A 10 -2.21 -6.81 12.63
CA ASP A 10 -1.53 -5.93 13.58
C ASP A 10 -1.01 -4.67 12.86
N ARG A 11 -0.92 -3.55 13.58
CA ARG A 11 -0.34 -2.30 13.08
C ARG A 11 1.06 -2.49 12.49
N VAL A 12 1.85 -3.40 13.06
CA VAL A 12 3.17 -3.77 12.55
C VAL A 12 3.06 -4.40 11.16
N GLN A 13 2.14 -5.35 10.97
CA GLN A 13 1.93 -6.01 9.67
C GLN A 13 1.46 -5.04 8.58
N VAL A 14 0.63 -4.06 8.97
CA VAL A 14 0.21 -2.98 8.05
C VAL A 14 1.42 -2.14 7.63
N LEU A 15 2.27 -1.72 8.57
CA LEU A 15 3.46 -0.92 8.29
C LEU A 15 4.47 -1.69 7.43
N ASP A 16 4.71 -2.96 7.74
CA ASP A 16 5.61 -3.83 6.97
C ASP A 16 5.12 -4.00 5.53
N SER A 17 3.80 -4.15 5.34
CA SER A 17 3.21 -4.26 4.01
C SER A 17 3.34 -2.97 3.19
N ILE A 18 3.17 -1.80 3.83
CA ILE A 18 3.39 -0.51 3.18
C ILE A 18 4.87 -0.34 2.83
N LYS A 19 5.77 -0.74 3.73
CA LYS A 19 7.22 -0.67 3.50
C LYS A 19 7.64 -1.57 2.33
N GLU A 20 7.19 -2.82 2.31
CA GLU A 20 7.44 -3.74 1.21
C GLU A 20 6.96 -3.16 -0.13
N ALA A 21 5.73 -2.64 -0.16
CA ALA A 21 5.19 -1.98 -1.34
C ALA A 21 5.97 -0.72 -1.73
N TYR A 22 6.45 0.06 -0.76
CA TYR A 22 7.27 1.24 -1.02
C TYR A 22 8.63 0.87 -1.64
N ASP A 23 9.23 -0.22 -1.19
CA ASP A 23 10.53 -0.69 -1.68
C ASP A 23 10.45 -1.17 -3.14
N ASN A 24 9.32 -1.74 -3.55
CA ASN A 24 9.09 -2.21 -4.93
C ASN A 24 8.11 -1.34 -5.74
N LYS A 25 7.88 -0.10 -5.31
CA LYS A 25 6.91 0.81 -5.93
C LYS A 25 7.27 1.15 -7.38
N ILE A 26 6.25 1.23 -8.22
CA ILE A 26 6.31 1.81 -9.56
C ILE A 26 5.50 3.10 -9.59
N GLN A 27 6.01 4.13 -10.28
CA GLN A 27 5.27 5.36 -10.50
C GLN A 27 4.20 5.12 -11.57
N VAL A 28 2.94 5.41 -11.24
CA VAL A 28 1.81 5.28 -12.17
C VAL A 28 1.22 6.63 -12.58
N ASP A 29 1.49 7.68 -11.79
CA ASP A 29 1.12 9.08 -12.07
C ASP A 29 2.15 10.02 -11.40
N THR A 30 1.96 11.34 -11.53
CA THR A 30 2.85 12.38 -11.00
C THR A 30 3.22 12.15 -9.53
N VAL A 31 2.22 11.92 -8.68
CA VAL A 31 2.40 11.70 -7.23
C VAL A 31 1.96 10.31 -6.79
N ARG A 32 1.45 9.49 -7.71
CA ARG A 32 0.84 8.20 -7.42
C ARG A 32 1.79 7.07 -7.75
N TYR A 33 1.94 6.17 -6.79
CA TYR A 33 2.82 5.02 -6.85
C TYR A 33 2.04 3.77 -6.46
N VAL A 34 2.40 2.64 -7.03
CA VAL A 34 1.79 1.34 -6.70
C VAL A 34 2.90 0.35 -6.41
N GLY A 35 2.84 -0.30 -5.26
CA GLY A 35 3.69 -1.43 -4.91
C GLY A 35 2.89 -2.71 -4.75
N GLN A 36 3.58 -3.84 -4.75
CA GLN A 36 2.98 -5.14 -4.55
C GLN A 36 3.50 -5.78 -3.27
N THR A 37 2.62 -6.35 -2.46
CA THR A 37 3.04 -7.10 -1.29
C THR A 37 3.27 -8.57 -1.65
N SER A 38 4.11 -9.26 -0.90
CA SER A 38 4.30 -10.72 -0.99
C SER A 38 3.00 -11.50 -0.77
N HIS A 39 2.03 -10.89 -0.09
CA HIS A 39 0.67 -11.41 0.12
C HIS A 39 -0.22 -11.31 -1.12
N GLY A 40 0.26 -10.74 -2.22
CA GLY A 40 -0.39 -10.77 -3.53
C GLY A 40 -1.39 -9.64 -3.80
N PHE A 41 -1.53 -8.67 -2.89
CA PHE A 41 -2.31 -7.46 -3.12
C PHE A 41 -1.42 -6.25 -3.41
N LYS A 42 -2.00 -5.23 -4.04
CA LYS A 42 -1.28 -4.00 -4.36
C LYS A 42 -1.55 -2.95 -3.30
N VAL A 43 -0.59 -2.09 -3.03
CA VAL A 43 -0.76 -0.89 -2.21
C VAL A 43 -0.53 0.31 -3.10
N GLU A 44 -1.54 1.17 -3.16
CA GLU A 44 -1.42 2.46 -3.82
C GLU A 44 -1.00 3.52 -2.80
N MET A 45 -0.06 4.35 -3.20
CA MET A 45 0.58 5.35 -2.37
C MET A 45 0.59 6.71 -3.08
N ILE A 46 0.37 7.77 -2.31
CA ILE A 46 0.65 9.14 -2.75
C ILE A 46 1.93 9.59 -2.07
N ILE A 47 2.95 9.90 -2.86
CA ILE A 47 4.26 10.33 -2.39
C ILE A 47 4.53 11.75 -2.88
N GLN A 48 4.86 12.63 -1.94
CA GLN A 48 5.26 14.01 -2.21
C GLN A 48 6.53 14.28 -1.40
N ASN A 49 7.52 14.94 -2.01
CA ASN A 49 8.80 15.24 -1.35
C ASN A 49 9.47 14.02 -0.70
N ASN A 50 9.33 12.84 -1.33
CA ASN A 50 9.87 11.57 -0.84
C ASN A 50 9.24 11.07 0.48
N GLU A 51 8.09 11.62 0.89
CA GLU A 51 7.29 11.18 2.03
C GLU A 51 5.97 10.57 1.57
N ILE A 52 5.52 9.51 2.25
CA ILE A 52 4.23 8.87 1.99
C ILE A 52 3.14 9.71 2.69
N ILE A 53 2.32 10.39 1.90
CA ILE A 53 1.17 11.17 2.41
C ILE A 53 -0.02 10.26 2.67
N THR A 54 -0.20 9.24 1.83
CA THR A 54 -1.32 8.29 1.93
C THR A 54 -0.90 6.95 1.35
N ALA A 55 -1.34 5.86 1.98
CA ALA A 55 -1.17 4.50 1.48
C ALA A 55 -2.42 3.67 1.79
N TYR A 56 -2.93 2.94 0.80
CA TYR A 56 -4.05 2.02 1.00
C TYR A 56 -3.95 0.79 0.09
N PRO A 57 -4.42 -0.37 0.57
CA PRO A 57 -4.46 -1.57 -0.24
C PRO A 57 -5.55 -1.47 -1.30
N VAL A 58 -5.22 -1.93 -2.50
CA VAL A 58 -6.14 -2.04 -3.63
C VAL A 58 -6.54 -3.51 -3.77
N TYR A 59 -7.70 -3.86 -3.23
CA TYR A 59 -8.27 -5.19 -3.44
C TYR A 59 -8.88 -5.25 -4.84
N THR A 60 -8.19 -5.93 -5.75
CA THR A 60 -8.82 -6.32 -7.00
C THR A 60 -9.74 -7.49 -6.70
N ARG A 61 -11.05 -7.25 -6.54
CA ARG A 61 -12.04 -8.34 -6.60
C ARG A 61 -11.95 -8.93 -8.02
N ARG A 62 -11.41 -10.14 -8.13
CA ARG A 62 -11.67 -11.01 -9.27
C ARG A 62 -13.02 -11.68 -9.11
#